data_AF-A0A7C3IM47-F1
#
_entry.id   AF-A0A7C3IM47-F1
#
_cell.length_a   1.000
_cell.length_b   1.000
_cell.length_c   1.000
_cell.angle_alpha   90.00
_cell.angle_beta   90.00
_cell.angle_gamma   90.00
#
_symmetry.space_group_name_H-M   'P 1'
#
loop_
_entity.id
_entity.type
_entity.pdbx_description
1 polymer ?
#
loop_
_entity_poly.entity_id
_entity_poly.type
_entity_poly.pdbx_seq_one_letter_code
_entity_poly.pdbx_strand_id
1 'polypeptide(L)'
;MRIVRVAVAVFLVAVLAIAYRIVTRSGMFARIEPHFAGTCRVVPGVVGAEDVTIDPDQRVAYLSAQDRRALRGKEGPRGEIYLLPLDDERAAPVPLTGGHPRDFHPHGISLWRGADGLRRLFVINHRSDGRHTVEVFDIAEAALSHTRTVHYGELVSPNDLVAVDGDRFYATNDRGVAEPGLRQTLELYLALPWSTVSYFDGRQGHFAARGFAMANGIARSADGHTIYVAECLGRAVHVYARNPISGELAERQRISLPACPDNIEVDEHGKLWVATHPRLFDLVAHAEDPHKRAPSQVFRIDPQGGRVEEVYLSAGDPLSAASTAAVLGQTMVLGSIFDPHVLVCQLP
;
A
#
# COMPACT_ATOMS: atom_id res chain seq x y z
N MET A 1 -34.26 -21.10 -33.30
CA MET A 1 -34.76 -20.86 -31.92
C MET A 1 -33.96 -21.58 -30.82
N ARG A 2 -33.68 -22.89 -30.90
CA ARG A 2 -32.96 -23.62 -29.84
C ARG A 2 -31.54 -23.09 -29.56
N ILE A 3 -30.76 -22.82 -30.61
CA ILE A 3 -29.38 -22.29 -30.50
C ILE A 3 -29.38 -20.91 -29.83
N VAL A 4 -30.28 -20.01 -30.23
CA VAL A 4 -30.41 -18.67 -29.64
C VAL A 4 -30.77 -18.76 -28.15
N ARG A 5 -31.70 -19.64 -27.77
CA ARG A 5 -32.05 -19.85 -26.35
C ARG A 5 -30.88 -20.37 -25.52
N VAL A 6 -30.09 -21.29 -26.08
CA VAL A 6 -28.88 -21.81 -25.41
C VAL A 6 -27.83 -20.71 -25.27
N ALA A 7 -27.58 -19.92 -26.33
CA ALA A 7 -26.62 -18.82 -26.28
C ALA A 7 -27.01 -17.76 -25.23
N VAL A 8 -28.29 -17.39 -25.17
CA VAL A 8 -28.81 -16.47 -24.15
C VAL A 8 -28.66 -17.06 -22.74
N ALA A 9 -28.96 -18.34 -22.54
CA ALA A 9 -28.79 -18.98 -21.24
C ALA A 9 -27.32 -18.99 -20.79
N VAL A 10 -26.39 -19.35 -21.68
CA VAL A 10 -24.94 -19.32 -21.40
C VAL A 10 -24.48 -17.92 -21.05
N PHE A 11 -24.92 -16.91 -21.81
CA PHE A 11 -24.60 -15.51 -21.53
C PHE A 11 -25.11 -15.07 -20.15
N LEU A 12 -26.36 -15.38 -19.80
CA LEU A 12 -26.93 -15.05 -18.49
C LEU A 12 -26.16 -15.73 -17.35
N VAL A 13 -25.79 -17.00 -17.51
CA VAL A 13 -24.97 -17.72 -16.52
C VAL A 13 -23.61 -17.07 -16.35
N ALA A 14 -22.96 -16.66 -17.45
CA ALA A 14 -21.68 -15.95 -17.39
C ALA A 14 -21.80 -14.60 -16.66
N VAL A 15 -22.83 -13.81 -16.97
CA VAL A 15 -23.10 -12.52 -16.29
C VAL A 15 -23.33 -12.73 -14.80
N LEU A 16 -24.15 -13.71 -14.41
CA LEU A 16 -24.41 -14.03 -13.00
C LEU A 16 -23.14 -14.51 -12.28
N ALA A 17 -22.30 -15.32 -12.93
CA ALA A 17 -21.03 -15.76 -12.36
C ALA A 17 -20.06 -14.60 -12.14
N ILE A 18 -19.99 -13.65 -13.08
CA ILE A 18 -19.19 -12.42 -12.95
C ILE A 18 -19.73 -11.56 -11.80
N ALA A 19 -21.04 -11.30 -11.76
CA ALA A 19 -21.68 -10.52 -10.70
C ALA A 19 -21.43 -11.15 -9.32
N TYR A 20 -21.58 -12.47 -9.20
CA TYR A 20 -21.28 -13.20 -7.97
C TYR A 20 -19.82 -13.03 -7.54
N ARG A 21 -18.86 -13.11 -8.48
CA ARG A 21 -17.44 -12.89 -8.19
C ARG A 21 -17.15 -11.47 -7.73
N ILE A 22 -17.74 -10.46 -8.35
CA ILE A 22 -17.59 -9.04 -7.96
C ILE A 22 -18.12 -8.84 -6.54
N VAL A 23 -19.35 -9.30 -6.28
CA VAL A 23 -19.99 -9.12 -4.97
C VAL A 23 -19.23 -9.84 -3.86
N THR A 24 -18.74 -11.07 -4.12
CA THR A 24 -17.97 -11.82 -3.11
C THR A 24 -16.58 -11.23 -2.87
N ARG A 25 -15.84 -10.86 -3.93
CA ARG A 25 -14.49 -10.26 -3.80
C ARG A 25 -14.50 -8.85 -3.24
N SER A 26 -15.55 -8.07 -3.50
CA SER A 26 -15.71 -6.73 -2.90
C SER A 26 -15.94 -6.78 -1.39
N GLY A 27 -16.36 -7.93 -0.84
CA GLY A 27 -16.67 -8.05 0.58
C GLY A 27 -17.93 -7.30 0.97
N MET A 28 -18.84 -7.02 0.04
CA MET A 28 -20.10 -6.29 0.27
C MET A 28 -20.87 -6.79 1.50
N PHE A 29 -20.78 -8.08 1.82
CA PHE A 29 -21.47 -8.70 2.95
C PHE A 29 -20.58 -9.00 4.16
N ALA A 30 -19.33 -8.50 4.18
CA ALA A 30 -18.45 -8.63 5.34
C ALA A 30 -19.11 -8.00 6.56
N ARG A 31 -19.12 -8.70 7.69
CA ARG A 31 -19.62 -8.16 8.96
C ARG A 31 -18.55 -7.24 9.56
N ILE A 32 -18.98 -6.09 10.04
CA ILE A 32 -18.10 -5.12 10.69
C ILE A 32 -18.51 -5.08 12.16
N GLU A 33 -17.72 -5.75 12.99
CA GLU A 33 -17.89 -5.82 14.44
C GLU A 33 -16.67 -5.14 15.07
N PRO A 34 -16.71 -3.80 15.28
CA PRO A 34 -15.55 -3.05 15.72
C PRO A 34 -14.94 -3.62 17.00
N HIS A 35 -13.63 -3.78 16.99
CA HIS A 35 -12.86 -4.24 18.13
C HIS A 35 -11.41 -3.77 18.03
N PHE A 36 -10.84 -3.45 19.18
CA PHE A 36 -9.42 -3.21 19.37
C PHE A 36 -9.15 -3.32 20.87
N ALA A 37 -8.16 -4.10 21.28
CA ALA A 37 -7.83 -4.27 22.69
C ALA A 37 -6.96 -3.12 23.25
N GLY A 38 -6.39 -2.31 22.36
CA GLY A 38 -5.54 -1.17 22.72
C GLY A 38 -6.30 0.15 22.81
N THR A 39 -5.55 1.25 22.79
CA THR A 39 -6.10 2.61 22.73
C THR A 39 -5.48 3.40 21.58
N CYS A 40 -6.21 4.34 21.00
CA CYS A 40 -5.70 5.18 19.91
C CYS A 40 -5.93 6.65 20.22
N ARG A 41 -4.95 7.49 19.82
CA ARG A 41 -5.11 8.95 19.75
C ARG A 41 -5.13 9.39 18.28
N VAL A 42 -5.94 10.40 18.00
CA VAL A 42 -5.98 11.07 16.70
C VAL A 42 -4.83 12.08 16.64
N VAL A 43 -4.07 12.04 15.55
CA VAL A 43 -2.97 12.98 15.28
C VAL A 43 -3.31 13.77 14.00
N PRO A 44 -3.86 14.99 14.12
CA PRO A 44 -4.28 15.78 12.97
C PRO A 44 -3.08 16.41 12.25
N GLY A 45 -3.35 16.97 11.06
CA GLY A 45 -2.41 17.81 10.33
C GLY A 45 -1.77 17.15 9.10
N VAL A 46 -2.18 15.93 8.75
CA VAL A 46 -1.70 15.21 7.57
C VAL A 46 -2.88 14.61 6.83
N VAL A 47 -3.12 15.07 5.60
CA VAL A 47 -4.23 14.61 4.76
C VAL A 47 -3.77 13.47 3.86
N GLY A 48 -4.46 12.32 3.97
CA GLY A 48 -4.21 11.17 3.13
C GLY A 48 -2.79 10.60 3.30
N ALA A 49 -2.35 10.44 4.55
CA ALA A 49 -1.14 9.70 4.94
C ALA A 49 -1.32 8.22 4.60
N GLU A 50 -1.22 7.90 3.32
CA GLU A 50 -1.66 6.62 2.80
C GLU A 50 -0.61 5.53 3.01
N ASP A 51 0.67 5.91 3.08
CA ASP A 51 1.71 4.99 3.49
C ASP A 51 2.59 5.53 4.63
N VAL A 52 3.05 4.63 5.48
CA VAL A 52 3.73 4.94 6.75
C VAL A 52 4.81 3.91 7.01
N THR A 53 6.04 4.36 7.23
CA THR A 53 7.15 3.49 7.66
C THR A 53 7.85 4.07 8.89
N ILE A 54 8.41 3.21 9.75
CA ILE A 54 9.05 3.63 11.01
C ILE A 54 10.56 3.41 10.94
N ASP A 55 11.35 4.41 11.33
CA ASP A 55 12.75 4.20 11.69
C ASP A 55 12.83 3.78 13.17
N PRO A 56 13.17 2.52 13.48
CA PRO A 56 13.22 2.06 14.86
C PRO A 56 14.41 2.64 15.63
N ASP A 57 15.49 3.07 14.96
CA ASP A 57 16.67 3.63 15.61
C ASP A 57 16.41 5.06 16.06
N GLN A 58 15.69 5.81 15.23
CA GLN A 58 15.33 7.22 15.49
C GLN A 58 13.99 7.35 16.22
N ARG A 59 13.18 6.29 16.24
CA ARG A 59 11.83 6.25 16.84
C ARG A 59 10.93 7.33 16.26
N VAL A 60 10.96 7.45 14.93
CA VAL A 60 10.12 8.36 14.15
C VAL A 60 9.37 7.59 13.07
N ALA A 61 8.16 8.04 12.75
CA ALA A 61 7.42 7.58 11.58
C ALA A 61 7.59 8.59 10.43
N TYR A 62 7.81 8.09 9.22
CA TYR A 62 7.69 8.83 7.98
C TYR A 62 6.31 8.57 7.38
N LEU A 63 5.59 9.63 7.04
CA LEU A 63 4.22 9.57 6.53
C LEU A 63 4.20 10.11 5.10
N SER A 64 3.78 9.30 4.14
CA SER A 64 3.59 9.69 2.75
C SER A 64 2.19 10.21 2.53
N ALA A 65 2.04 11.50 2.24
CA ALA A 65 0.76 12.17 2.28
C ALA A 65 0.42 12.93 0.99
N GLN A 66 -0.80 12.70 0.51
CA GLN A 66 -1.39 13.40 -0.63
C GLN A 66 -2.88 13.61 -0.38
N ASP A 67 -3.33 14.86 -0.51
CA ASP A 67 -4.76 15.16 -0.59
C ASP A 67 -5.30 14.69 -1.96
N ARG A 68 -5.71 13.42 -2.01
CA ARG A 68 -6.22 12.76 -3.21
C ARG A 68 -7.58 13.31 -3.65
N ARG A 69 -8.39 13.86 -2.74
CA ARG A 69 -9.71 14.46 -3.08
C ARG A 69 -9.57 15.85 -3.71
N ALA A 70 -8.50 16.57 -3.39
CA ALA A 70 -8.17 17.84 -4.01
C ALA A 70 -7.58 17.71 -5.44
N LEU A 71 -7.19 16.50 -5.86
CA LEU A 71 -6.72 16.27 -7.23
C LEU A 71 -7.84 16.45 -8.27
N ARG A 72 -7.46 16.88 -9.47
CA ARG A 72 -8.30 17.02 -10.68
C ARG A 72 -7.58 16.31 -11.82
N GLY A 73 -7.90 15.03 -12.01
CA GLY A 73 -7.11 14.17 -12.87
C GLY A 73 -5.74 13.92 -12.23
N LYS A 74 -4.66 14.35 -12.91
CA LYS A 74 -3.27 14.22 -12.42
C LYS A 74 -2.72 15.49 -11.76
N GLU A 75 -3.50 16.57 -11.74
CA GLU A 75 -3.08 17.86 -11.20
C GLU A 75 -3.72 18.11 -9.82
N GLY A 76 -3.06 18.86 -8.96
CA GLY A 76 -3.64 19.30 -7.68
C GLY A 76 -2.58 19.78 -6.71
N PRO A 77 -2.90 19.86 -5.40
CA PRO A 77 -1.91 20.27 -4.42
C PRO A 77 -0.76 19.26 -4.38
N ARG A 78 0.45 19.79 -4.26
CA ARG A 78 1.66 19.01 -3.99
C ARG A 78 1.49 18.23 -2.68
N GLY A 79 1.81 16.95 -2.68
CA GLY A 79 1.93 16.16 -1.47
C GLY A 79 3.22 16.43 -0.70
N GLU A 80 3.45 15.64 0.33
CA GLU A 80 4.54 15.87 1.29
C GLU A 80 4.92 14.57 2.01
N ILE A 81 6.18 14.48 2.43
CA ILE A 81 6.59 13.46 3.42
C ILE A 81 6.66 14.15 4.77
N TYR A 82 5.95 13.62 5.75
CA TYR A 82 6.00 14.13 7.12
C TYR A 82 6.85 13.24 8.01
N LEU A 83 7.47 13.84 9.03
CA LEU A 83 8.08 13.15 10.15
C LEU A 83 7.19 13.29 11.37
N LEU A 84 6.93 12.18 12.06
CA LEU A 84 6.23 12.16 13.34
C LEU A 84 7.11 11.49 14.40
N PRO A 85 7.61 12.25 15.39
CA PRO A 85 8.27 11.67 16.56
C PRO A 85 7.32 10.76 17.34
N LEU A 86 7.77 9.56 17.73
CA LEU A 86 6.93 8.59 18.45
C LEU A 86 7.12 8.65 19.97
N ASP A 87 8.19 9.25 20.45
CA ASP A 87 8.51 9.36 21.88
C ASP A 87 7.81 10.54 22.58
N ASP A 88 7.21 11.46 21.82
CA ASP A 88 6.46 12.59 22.34
C ASP A 88 4.99 12.48 21.91
N GLU A 89 4.11 12.18 22.87
CA GLU A 89 2.66 12.09 22.64
C GLU A 89 2.02 13.40 22.17
N ARG A 90 2.69 14.53 22.35
CA ARG A 90 2.23 15.85 21.90
C ARG A 90 2.81 16.25 20.55
N ALA A 91 3.71 15.47 19.99
CA ALA A 91 4.31 15.79 18.71
C ALA A 91 3.26 15.80 17.60
N ALA A 92 3.38 16.82 16.74
CA ALA A 92 2.63 16.93 15.51
C ALA A 92 3.54 16.55 14.33
N PRO A 93 2.99 16.02 13.23
CA PRO A 93 3.76 15.74 12.03
C PRO A 93 4.38 17.01 11.45
N VAL A 94 5.64 16.93 11.02
CA VAL A 94 6.37 18.05 10.40
C VAL A 94 6.76 17.73 8.96
N PRO A 95 6.57 18.65 8.00
CA PRO A 95 6.94 18.42 6.60
C PRO A 95 8.46 18.33 6.45
N LEU A 96 8.94 17.39 5.62
CA LEU A 96 10.37 17.09 5.50
C LEU A 96 11.01 17.45 4.16
N THR A 97 10.23 17.54 3.08
CA THR A 97 10.81 17.61 1.73
C THR A 97 11.26 19.02 1.33
N GLY A 98 10.99 20.04 2.16
CA GLY A 98 11.39 21.42 1.88
C GLY A 98 10.86 21.96 0.54
N GLY A 99 9.72 21.45 0.08
CA GLY A 99 9.10 21.84 -1.20
C GLY A 99 9.73 21.21 -2.45
N HIS A 100 10.61 20.19 -2.31
CA HIS A 100 11.26 19.52 -3.43
C HIS A 100 10.99 18.01 -3.47
N PRO A 101 10.71 17.41 -4.65
CA PRO A 101 10.52 18.07 -5.94
C PRO A 101 9.23 18.90 -5.97
N ARG A 102 9.10 19.82 -6.93
CA ARG A 102 7.93 20.72 -7.06
C ARG A 102 6.66 19.97 -7.48
N ASP A 103 6.80 19.06 -8.44
CA ASP A 103 5.75 18.15 -8.90
C ASP A 103 5.91 16.83 -8.13
N PHE A 104 5.17 16.73 -7.04
CA PHE A 104 5.32 15.67 -6.05
C PHE A 104 3.96 15.24 -5.55
N HIS A 105 3.57 14.02 -5.91
CA HIS A 105 2.35 13.35 -5.51
C HIS A 105 2.74 11.97 -4.98
N PRO A 106 3.17 11.90 -3.71
CA PRO A 106 3.78 10.71 -3.15
C PRO A 106 2.73 9.61 -2.88
N HIS A 107 3.17 8.35 -2.94
CA HIS A 107 2.36 7.14 -2.69
C HIS A 107 3.14 6.22 -1.74
N GLY A 108 3.40 4.95 -2.08
CA GLY A 108 4.22 4.07 -1.24
C GLY A 108 5.65 4.55 -1.03
N ILE A 109 6.18 4.24 0.16
CA ILE A 109 7.50 4.66 0.62
C ILE A 109 8.28 3.49 1.22
N SER A 110 9.61 3.55 1.13
CA SER A 110 10.47 2.57 1.78
C SER A 110 11.70 3.20 2.40
N LEU A 111 11.90 2.93 3.69
CA LEU A 111 13.10 3.30 4.42
C LEU A 111 14.18 2.22 4.22
N TRP A 112 15.31 2.63 3.64
CA TRP A 112 16.53 1.84 3.63
C TRP A 112 17.55 2.39 4.64
N ARG A 113 18.14 1.50 5.41
CA ARG A 113 19.20 1.78 6.38
C ARG A 113 20.47 1.03 5.98
N GLY A 114 21.51 1.78 5.63
CA GLY A 114 22.83 1.27 5.29
C GLY A 114 23.65 0.92 6.52
N ALA A 115 24.57 -0.03 6.37
CA ALA A 115 25.49 -0.44 7.45
C ALA A 115 26.53 0.66 7.80
N ASP A 116 26.72 1.63 6.90
CA ASP A 116 27.52 2.84 7.05
C ASP A 116 26.77 3.97 7.79
N GLY A 117 25.52 3.74 8.18
CA GLY A 117 24.67 4.72 8.86
C GLY A 117 23.90 5.64 7.90
N LEU A 118 24.11 5.52 6.58
CA LEU A 118 23.32 6.25 5.59
C LEU A 118 21.87 5.76 5.64
N ARG A 119 20.93 6.70 5.63
CA ARG A 119 19.50 6.42 5.55
C ARG A 119 18.94 7.02 4.28
N ARG A 120 18.15 6.23 3.55
CA ARG A 120 17.45 6.69 2.35
C ARG A 120 15.97 6.42 2.45
N LEU A 121 15.17 7.38 1.99
CA LEU A 121 13.76 7.19 1.74
C LEU A 121 13.53 7.12 0.23
N PHE A 122 12.94 6.03 -0.21
CA PHE A 122 12.48 5.85 -1.58
C PHE A 122 10.98 6.15 -1.61
N VAL A 123 10.54 6.93 -2.57
CA VAL A 123 9.16 7.43 -2.62
C VAL A 123 8.62 7.31 -4.03
N ILE A 124 7.50 6.61 -4.20
CA ILE A 124 6.75 6.64 -5.47
C ILE A 124 6.18 8.04 -5.66
N ASN A 125 6.31 8.60 -6.86
CA ASN A 125 5.77 9.90 -7.23
C ASN A 125 4.93 9.78 -8.52
N HIS A 126 3.65 10.14 -8.44
CA HIS A 126 2.73 10.20 -9.57
C HIS A 126 2.71 11.60 -10.19
N ARG A 127 3.62 11.86 -11.12
CA ARG A 127 3.82 13.19 -11.67
C ARG A 127 2.60 13.71 -12.43
N SER A 128 2.41 15.02 -12.39
CA SER A 128 1.33 15.70 -13.11
C SER A 128 1.40 15.49 -14.62
N ASP A 129 2.62 15.29 -15.18
CA ASP A 129 2.84 14.99 -16.59
C ASP A 129 2.46 13.55 -17.01
N GLY A 130 2.00 12.75 -16.05
CA GLY A 130 1.53 11.39 -16.27
C GLY A 130 2.59 10.31 -16.17
N ARG A 131 3.86 10.65 -15.95
CA ARG A 131 4.91 9.67 -15.66
C ARG A 131 4.85 9.24 -14.20
N HIS A 132 5.34 8.02 -13.96
CA HIS A 132 5.59 7.53 -12.62
C HIS A 132 7.09 7.49 -12.37
N THR A 133 7.51 7.96 -11.20
CA THR A 133 8.92 7.95 -10.81
C THR A 133 9.08 7.41 -9.40
N VAL A 134 10.31 6.98 -9.08
CA VAL A 134 10.75 6.78 -7.70
C VAL A 134 11.76 7.87 -7.38
N GLU A 135 11.41 8.72 -6.42
CA GLU A 135 12.27 9.76 -5.88
C GLU A 135 13.07 9.17 -4.71
N VAL A 136 14.38 9.33 -4.74
CA VAL A 136 15.29 8.86 -3.69
C VAL A 136 15.80 10.07 -2.92
N PHE A 137 15.66 10.02 -1.60
CA PHE A 137 16.13 11.06 -0.69
C PHE A 137 17.13 10.48 0.30
N ASP A 138 18.23 11.19 0.54
CA ASP A 138 19.05 10.94 1.72
C ASP A 138 18.41 11.65 2.92
N ILE A 139 18.44 11.00 4.08
CA ILE A 139 17.87 11.52 5.33
C ILE A 139 19.01 12.07 6.19
N ALA A 140 18.96 13.37 6.53
CA ALA A 140 19.90 14.02 7.43
C ALA A 140 19.19 15.10 8.25
N GLU A 141 19.51 15.19 9.55
CA GLU A 141 19.06 16.29 10.44
C GLU A 141 17.56 16.63 10.36
N ALA A 142 16.69 15.61 10.30
CA ALA A 142 15.24 15.76 10.13
C ALA A 142 14.84 16.56 8.85
N ALA A 143 15.57 16.36 7.77
CA ALA A 143 15.26 16.85 6.43
C ALA A 143 15.50 15.75 5.38
N LEU A 144 14.82 15.86 4.24
CA LEU A 144 15.05 15.01 3.08
C LEU A 144 15.81 15.80 2.01
N SER A 145 16.97 15.29 1.61
CA SER A 145 17.72 15.80 0.47
C SER A 145 17.49 14.91 -0.73
N HIS A 146 16.83 15.43 -1.77
CA HIS A 146 16.62 14.68 -3.02
C HIS A 146 17.95 14.37 -3.70
N THR A 147 18.20 13.12 -4.04
CA THR A 147 19.45 12.66 -4.66
C THR A 147 19.24 12.10 -6.07
N ARG A 148 18.10 11.45 -6.31
CA ARG A 148 17.86 10.77 -7.59
C ARG A 148 16.38 10.67 -7.91
N THR A 149 16.04 10.83 -9.19
CA THR A 149 14.76 10.43 -9.76
C THR A 149 14.99 9.20 -10.64
N VAL A 150 14.25 8.12 -10.39
CA VAL A 150 14.33 6.86 -11.14
C VAL A 150 13.05 6.65 -11.95
N HIS A 151 13.21 6.29 -13.22
CA HIS A 151 12.13 5.93 -14.14
C HIS A 151 12.61 4.79 -15.04
N TYR A 152 11.77 3.78 -15.28
CA TYR A 152 12.06 2.66 -16.17
C TYR A 152 10.74 2.07 -16.72
N GLY A 153 10.82 1.30 -17.81
CA GLY A 153 9.64 0.88 -18.57
C GLY A 153 8.68 -0.05 -17.82
N GLU A 154 9.20 -0.85 -16.89
CA GLU A 154 8.42 -1.78 -16.06
C GLU A 154 7.76 -1.12 -14.84
N LEU A 155 7.99 0.19 -14.63
CA LEU A 155 7.30 1.01 -13.62
C LEU A 155 5.97 1.55 -14.20
N VAL A 156 5.03 0.65 -14.45
CA VAL A 156 3.81 0.89 -15.25
C VAL A 156 2.76 1.72 -14.50
N SER A 157 2.41 1.33 -13.28
CA SER A 157 1.39 1.96 -12.43
C SER A 157 1.75 1.65 -10.97
N PRO A 158 2.86 2.20 -10.47
CA PRO A 158 3.42 1.79 -9.20
C PRO A 158 2.49 2.18 -8.05
N ASN A 159 2.38 1.30 -7.05
CA ASN A 159 1.55 1.53 -5.87
C ASN A 159 2.41 1.61 -4.60
N ASP A 160 3.22 0.58 -4.37
CA ASP A 160 4.17 0.53 -3.26
C ASP A 160 5.55 -0.01 -3.71
N LEU A 161 6.59 0.23 -2.92
CA LEU A 161 7.95 -0.25 -3.19
C LEU A 161 8.66 -0.70 -1.91
N VAL A 162 9.64 -1.59 -2.07
CA VAL A 162 10.57 -1.95 -0.99
C VAL A 162 12.01 -1.86 -1.46
N ALA A 163 12.79 -1.02 -0.78
CA ALA A 163 14.22 -0.90 -1.02
C ALA A 163 14.96 -2.12 -0.45
N VAL A 164 15.81 -2.76 -1.27
CA VAL A 164 16.64 -3.88 -0.83
C VAL A 164 18.08 -3.48 -0.56
N ASP A 165 18.52 -2.37 -1.15
CA ASP A 165 19.72 -1.63 -0.75
C ASP A 165 19.60 -0.14 -1.13
N GLY A 166 20.73 0.57 -1.10
CA GLY A 166 20.79 2.00 -1.38
C GLY A 166 20.42 2.40 -2.81
N ASP A 167 20.40 1.48 -3.79
CA ASP A 167 20.12 1.81 -5.19
C ASP A 167 19.14 0.84 -5.89
N ARG A 168 18.76 -0.27 -5.23
CA ARG A 168 17.92 -1.34 -5.79
C ARG A 168 16.65 -1.52 -4.97
N PHE A 169 15.53 -1.70 -5.66
CA PHE A 169 14.22 -1.82 -5.05
C PHE A 169 13.26 -2.64 -5.92
N TYR A 170 12.22 -3.18 -5.28
CA TYR A 170 11.05 -3.71 -5.97
C TYR A 170 9.93 -2.71 -5.91
N ALA A 171 9.08 -2.66 -6.93
CA ALA A 171 7.85 -1.88 -6.92
C ALA A 171 6.68 -2.72 -7.44
N THR A 172 5.57 -2.72 -6.73
CA THR A 172 4.30 -3.28 -7.21
C THR A 172 3.68 -2.32 -8.20
N ASN A 173 3.15 -2.87 -9.30
CA ASN A 173 2.28 -2.13 -10.20
C ASN A 173 0.85 -2.61 -9.96
N ASP A 174 -0.03 -1.76 -9.44
CA ASP A 174 -1.41 -2.15 -9.10
C ASP A 174 -2.28 -2.45 -10.33
N ARG A 175 -1.81 -2.04 -11.51
CA ARG A 175 -2.46 -2.26 -12.79
C ARG A 175 -1.45 -2.67 -13.84
N GLY A 176 -1.85 -3.57 -14.72
CA GLY A 176 -1.16 -3.88 -15.97
C GLY A 176 -1.53 -2.92 -17.09
N VAL A 177 -2.72 -2.31 -17.05
CA VAL A 177 -3.15 -1.25 -17.98
C VAL A 177 -2.88 0.12 -17.36
N ALA A 178 -1.83 0.79 -17.84
CA ALA A 178 -1.43 2.13 -17.35
C ALA A 178 -2.50 3.21 -17.62
N GLU A 179 -3.07 3.23 -18.83
CA GLU A 179 -3.96 4.31 -19.24
C GLU A 179 -5.40 4.10 -18.72
N PRO A 180 -6.01 5.14 -18.11
CA PRO A 180 -7.41 5.10 -17.72
C PRO A 180 -8.33 4.81 -18.91
N GLY A 181 -9.37 4.01 -18.67
CA GLY A 181 -10.40 3.71 -19.67
C GLY A 181 -11.00 2.32 -19.50
N LEU A 182 -11.81 1.89 -20.47
CA LEU A 182 -12.61 0.66 -20.38
C LEU A 182 -11.76 -0.58 -20.07
N ARG A 183 -10.55 -0.70 -20.61
CA ARG A 183 -9.67 -1.85 -20.35
C ARG A 183 -9.21 -1.90 -18.89
N GLN A 184 -8.80 -0.77 -18.33
CA GLN A 184 -8.42 -0.66 -16.93
C GLN A 184 -9.63 -0.88 -16.00
N THR A 185 -10.81 -0.37 -16.38
CA THR A 185 -12.05 -0.67 -15.66
C THR A 185 -12.35 -2.17 -15.66
N LEU A 186 -12.25 -2.84 -16.81
CA LEU A 186 -12.46 -4.28 -16.89
C LEU A 186 -11.40 -5.07 -16.11
N GLU A 187 -10.15 -4.62 -16.12
CA GLU A 187 -9.07 -5.21 -15.30
C GLU A 187 -9.46 -5.24 -13.82
N LEU A 188 -9.91 -4.11 -13.26
CA LEU A 188 -10.27 -3.99 -11.86
C LEU A 188 -11.57 -4.74 -11.53
N TYR A 189 -12.65 -4.53 -12.30
CA TYR A 189 -13.95 -5.14 -12.01
C TYR A 189 -13.96 -6.66 -12.22
N LEU A 190 -13.22 -7.17 -13.21
CA LEU A 190 -13.10 -8.61 -13.43
C LEU A 190 -11.93 -9.21 -12.64
N ALA A 191 -11.16 -8.38 -11.94
CA ALA A 191 -9.97 -8.76 -11.19
C ALA A 191 -9.04 -9.63 -12.04
N LEU A 192 -8.70 -9.11 -13.22
CA LEU A 192 -7.82 -9.76 -14.18
C LEU A 192 -6.38 -9.75 -13.65
N PRO A 193 -5.62 -10.85 -13.81
CA PRO A 193 -4.29 -10.99 -13.21
C PRO A 193 -3.20 -10.31 -14.06
N TRP A 194 -3.35 -9.01 -14.33
CA TRP A 194 -2.44 -8.25 -15.20
C TRP A 194 -1.44 -7.38 -14.45
N SER A 195 -1.66 -7.18 -13.14
CA SER A 195 -0.74 -6.48 -12.26
C SER A 195 0.55 -7.28 -12.04
N THR A 196 1.63 -6.57 -11.71
CA THR A 196 3.01 -7.09 -11.72
C THR A 196 3.81 -6.57 -10.53
N VAL A 197 4.96 -7.22 -10.29
CA VAL A 197 6.05 -6.66 -9.48
C VAL A 197 7.23 -6.42 -10.40
N SER A 198 7.76 -5.20 -10.38
CA SER A 198 9.00 -4.83 -11.06
C SER A 198 10.16 -4.76 -10.08
N TYR A 199 11.38 -4.95 -10.58
CA TYR A 199 12.63 -4.79 -9.86
C TYR A 199 13.54 -3.86 -10.64
N PHE A 200 14.09 -2.86 -9.95
CA PHE A 200 15.12 -1.99 -10.47
C PHE A 200 16.48 -2.45 -9.94
N ASP A 201 17.37 -2.85 -10.85
CA ASP A 201 18.68 -3.42 -10.51
C ASP A 201 19.77 -2.36 -10.24
N GLY A 202 19.38 -1.08 -10.16
CA GLY A 202 20.27 0.07 -10.02
C GLY A 202 20.57 0.76 -11.35
N ARG A 203 20.33 0.08 -12.47
CA ARG A 203 20.56 0.58 -13.84
C ARG A 203 19.33 0.49 -14.71
N GLN A 204 18.61 -0.62 -14.68
CA GLN A 204 17.44 -0.89 -15.52
C GLN A 204 16.36 -1.65 -14.75
N GLY A 205 15.13 -1.58 -15.29
CA GLY A 205 13.99 -2.32 -14.77
C GLY A 205 13.87 -3.70 -15.40
N HIS A 206 13.20 -4.59 -14.68
CA HIS A 206 12.62 -5.82 -15.24
C HIS A 206 11.47 -6.30 -14.35
N PHE A 207 10.62 -7.17 -14.87
CA PHE A 207 9.55 -7.78 -14.08
C PHE A 207 10.10 -8.94 -13.24
N ALA A 208 9.85 -8.89 -11.94
CA ALA A 208 10.27 -9.92 -10.98
C ALA A 208 9.16 -10.94 -10.68
N ALA A 209 7.89 -10.52 -10.75
CA ALA A 209 6.72 -11.38 -10.65
C ALA A 209 5.55 -10.81 -11.46
N ARG A 210 4.60 -11.66 -11.86
CA ARG A 210 3.41 -11.28 -12.65
C ARG A 210 2.22 -12.14 -12.23
N GLY A 211 1.02 -11.72 -12.60
CA GLY A 211 -0.18 -12.55 -12.44
C GLY A 211 -1.02 -12.18 -11.22
N PHE A 212 -0.91 -10.95 -10.73
CA PHE A 212 -1.68 -10.47 -9.59
C PHE A 212 -2.97 -9.80 -10.05
N ALA A 213 -4.04 -9.98 -9.29
CA ALA A 213 -5.21 -9.13 -9.35
C ALA A 213 -5.02 -7.95 -8.37
N MET A 214 -4.45 -6.86 -8.87
CA MET A 214 -4.14 -5.63 -8.12
C MET A 214 -3.12 -5.87 -6.98
N ALA A 215 -1.84 -6.04 -7.35
CA ALA A 215 -0.73 -6.00 -6.41
C ALA A 215 -0.65 -4.63 -5.73
N ASN A 216 -0.38 -4.61 -4.43
CA ASN A 216 -0.46 -3.40 -3.63
C ASN A 216 0.76 -3.28 -2.72
N GLY A 217 0.64 -3.34 -1.39
CA GLY A 217 1.76 -3.33 -0.45
C GLY A 217 2.85 -4.35 -0.76
N ILE A 218 4.10 -3.95 -0.53
CA ILE A 218 5.27 -4.82 -0.70
C ILE A 218 6.29 -4.59 0.41
N ALA A 219 6.78 -5.69 0.99
CA ALA A 219 7.76 -5.62 2.08
C ALA A 219 8.84 -6.70 1.95
N ARG A 220 9.84 -6.64 2.81
CA ARG A 220 10.93 -7.62 2.85
C ARG A 220 11.18 -8.13 4.26
N SER A 221 11.66 -9.36 4.38
CA SER A 221 12.20 -9.87 5.64
C SER A 221 13.46 -9.11 6.05
N ALA A 222 13.78 -9.09 7.35
CA ALA A 222 14.95 -8.41 7.89
C ALA A 222 16.28 -8.92 7.27
N ASP A 223 16.35 -10.21 6.93
CA ASP A 223 17.51 -10.82 6.25
C ASP A 223 17.56 -10.53 4.74
N GLY A 224 16.53 -9.90 4.17
CA GLY A 224 16.43 -9.56 2.75
C GLY A 224 16.26 -10.76 1.81
N HIS A 225 16.01 -11.96 2.33
CA HIS A 225 15.85 -13.19 1.54
C HIS A 225 14.40 -13.48 1.12
N THR A 226 13.44 -12.77 1.69
CA THR A 226 12.00 -12.95 1.43
C THR A 226 11.37 -11.63 1.04
N ILE A 227 10.50 -11.66 0.03
CA ILE A 227 9.64 -10.53 -0.36
C ILE A 227 8.19 -10.92 -0.12
N TYR A 228 7.42 -10.00 0.46
CA TYR A 228 5.99 -10.13 0.71
C TYR A 228 5.23 -9.21 -0.22
N VAL A 229 4.16 -9.68 -0.85
CA VAL A 229 3.36 -8.87 -1.79
C VAL A 229 1.88 -9.04 -1.47
N ALA A 230 1.18 -7.94 -1.23
CA ALA A 230 -0.28 -7.92 -1.10
C ALA A 230 -0.94 -8.03 -2.49
N GLU A 231 -1.93 -8.91 -2.62
CA GLU A 231 -2.82 -9.02 -3.76
C GLU A 231 -4.23 -8.63 -3.31
N CYS A 232 -4.64 -7.38 -3.54
CA CYS A 232 -5.90 -6.84 -3.03
C CYS A 232 -7.12 -7.64 -3.50
N LEU A 233 -7.32 -7.76 -4.82
CA LEU A 233 -8.52 -8.39 -5.38
C LEU A 233 -8.45 -9.92 -5.39
N GLY A 234 -7.25 -10.47 -5.20
CA GLY A 234 -7.05 -11.89 -4.91
C GLY A 234 -7.16 -12.22 -3.42
N ARG A 235 -7.21 -11.20 -2.54
CA ARG A 235 -7.35 -11.31 -1.08
C ARG A 235 -6.29 -12.21 -0.46
N ALA A 236 -5.03 -11.91 -0.73
CA ALA A 236 -3.92 -12.71 -0.24
C ALA A 236 -2.65 -11.89 -0.05
N VAL A 237 -1.77 -12.39 0.82
CA VAL A 237 -0.36 -12.00 0.86
C VAL A 237 0.46 -13.16 0.30
N HIS A 238 1.32 -12.86 -0.67
CA HIS A 238 2.23 -13.81 -1.29
C HIS A 238 3.61 -13.70 -0.64
N VAL A 239 4.25 -14.84 -0.42
CA VAL A 239 5.59 -14.96 0.16
C VAL A 239 6.53 -15.50 -0.91
N TYR A 240 7.56 -14.74 -1.25
CA TYR A 240 8.52 -15.08 -2.30
C TYR A 240 9.91 -15.31 -1.74
N ALA A 241 10.59 -16.34 -2.25
CA ALA A 241 12.05 -16.44 -2.20
C ALA A 241 12.65 -15.36 -3.11
N ARG A 242 13.57 -14.56 -2.57
CA ARG A 242 14.32 -13.59 -3.38
C ARG A 242 15.63 -14.20 -3.88
N ASN A 243 15.91 -14.08 -5.19
CA ASN A 243 17.26 -14.24 -5.71
C ASN A 243 18.01 -12.90 -5.59
N PRO A 244 19.06 -12.79 -4.75
CA PRO A 244 19.75 -11.51 -4.54
C PRO A 244 20.61 -11.06 -5.73
N ILE A 245 20.91 -11.97 -6.65
CA ILE A 245 21.72 -11.69 -7.85
C ILE A 245 20.82 -11.19 -8.98
N SER A 246 19.82 -11.98 -9.37
CA SER A 246 18.94 -11.63 -10.49
C SER A 246 17.81 -10.69 -10.10
N GLY A 247 17.40 -10.69 -8.84
CA GLY A 247 16.18 -10.01 -8.40
C GLY A 247 14.90 -10.83 -8.61
N GLU A 248 14.96 -12.00 -9.25
CA GLU A 248 13.78 -12.84 -9.48
C GLU A 248 13.12 -13.31 -8.18
N LEU A 249 11.80 -13.48 -8.23
CA LEU A 249 10.97 -13.94 -7.12
C LEU A 249 10.38 -15.31 -7.42
N ALA A 250 10.63 -16.28 -6.54
CA ALA A 250 10.02 -17.61 -6.62
C ALA A 250 8.98 -17.78 -5.50
N GLU A 251 7.71 -17.97 -5.86
CA GLU A 251 6.63 -18.06 -4.89
C GLU A 251 6.81 -19.29 -4.00
N ARG A 252 6.70 -19.10 -2.68
CA ARG A 252 6.76 -20.16 -1.66
C ARG A 252 5.39 -20.44 -1.07
N GLN A 253 4.61 -19.40 -0.82
CA GLN A 253 3.35 -19.51 -0.09
C GLN A 253 2.40 -18.38 -0.47
N ARG A 254 1.10 -18.69 -0.42
CA ARG A 254 0.01 -17.73 -0.52
C ARG A 254 -0.85 -17.79 0.73
N ILE A 255 -0.95 -16.69 1.47
CA ILE A 255 -1.71 -16.58 2.71
C ILE A 255 -3.02 -15.85 2.39
N SER A 256 -4.14 -16.58 2.42
CA SER A 256 -5.45 -16.00 2.13
C SER A 256 -5.94 -15.09 3.25
N LEU A 257 -6.60 -13.99 2.88
CA LEU A 257 -7.21 -13.01 3.77
C LEU A 257 -8.71 -12.87 3.50
N PRO A 258 -9.51 -12.47 4.51
CA PRO A 258 -10.95 -12.24 4.33
C PRO A 258 -11.28 -10.87 3.69
N ALA A 259 -10.29 -10.03 3.46
CA ALA A 259 -10.40 -8.65 2.96
C ALA A 259 -9.36 -8.37 1.87
N CYS A 260 -9.46 -7.23 1.20
CA CYS A 260 -8.43 -6.75 0.26
C CYS A 260 -7.26 -6.17 1.07
N PRO A 261 -6.06 -6.78 1.03
CA PRO A 261 -4.87 -6.17 1.63
C PRO A 261 -4.39 -4.94 0.83
N ASP A 262 -3.98 -3.93 1.58
CA ASP A 262 -3.34 -2.70 1.10
C ASP A 262 -1.84 -2.78 1.45
N ASN A 263 -1.27 -1.81 2.19
CA ASN A 263 0.16 -1.79 2.50
C ASN A 263 0.57 -2.82 3.57
N ILE A 264 1.83 -3.27 3.49
CA ILE A 264 2.44 -4.25 4.39
C ILE A 264 3.62 -3.61 5.11
N GLU A 265 3.60 -3.65 6.44
CA GLU A 265 4.74 -3.29 7.28
C GLU A 265 5.26 -4.52 8.04
N VAL A 266 6.55 -4.54 8.38
CA VAL A 266 7.20 -5.68 9.05
C VAL A 266 7.75 -5.23 10.39
N ASP A 267 7.29 -5.87 11.47
CA ASP A 267 7.78 -5.55 12.80
C ASP A 267 9.15 -6.18 13.10
N GLU A 268 9.73 -5.79 14.25
CA GLU A 268 11.01 -6.28 14.75
C GLU A 268 11.07 -7.81 14.99
N HIS A 269 9.91 -8.47 15.06
CA HIS A 269 9.77 -9.92 15.23
C HIS A 269 9.49 -10.64 13.90
N GLY A 270 9.49 -9.92 12.77
CA GLY A 270 9.20 -10.45 11.44
C GLY A 270 7.74 -10.80 11.21
N LYS A 271 6.80 -10.26 12.01
CA LYS A 271 5.36 -10.36 11.71
C LYS A 271 4.98 -9.28 10.72
N LEU A 272 4.05 -9.62 9.84
CA LEU A 272 3.50 -8.66 8.88
C LEU A 272 2.30 -7.97 9.51
N TRP A 273 2.25 -6.65 9.38
CA TRP A 273 1.12 -5.83 9.75
C TRP A 273 0.50 -5.29 8.47
N VAL A 274 -0.72 -5.71 8.20
CA VAL A 274 -1.38 -5.49 6.91
C VAL A 274 -2.69 -4.79 7.16
N ALA A 275 -2.78 -3.54 6.72
CA ALA A 275 -4.05 -2.85 6.67
C ALA A 275 -4.89 -3.38 5.49
N THR A 276 -6.20 -3.45 5.69
CA THR A 276 -7.10 -4.06 4.70
C THR A 276 -8.41 -3.30 4.55
N HIS A 277 -9.01 -3.46 3.37
CA HIS A 277 -10.32 -2.95 3.02
C HIS A 277 -11.34 -4.09 2.97
N PRO A 278 -12.13 -4.32 4.04
CA PRO A 278 -13.08 -5.44 4.09
C PRO A 278 -14.31 -5.22 3.20
N ARG A 279 -14.61 -3.96 2.81
CA ARG A 279 -15.75 -3.56 1.97
C ARG A 279 -15.32 -2.56 0.90
N LEU A 280 -15.00 -3.04 -0.30
CA LEU A 280 -14.48 -2.21 -1.39
C LEU A 280 -15.48 -1.17 -1.91
N PHE A 281 -16.78 -1.45 -1.88
CA PHE A 281 -17.78 -0.45 -2.29
C PHE A 281 -17.94 0.68 -1.28
N ASP A 282 -17.76 0.41 0.01
CA ASP A 282 -17.71 1.45 1.04
C ASP A 282 -16.46 2.33 0.85
N LEU A 283 -15.32 1.71 0.51
CA LEU A 283 -14.09 2.43 0.15
C LEU A 283 -14.28 3.36 -1.06
N VAL A 284 -14.87 2.86 -2.15
CA VAL A 284 -15.16 3.69 -3.35
C VAL A 284 -16.11 4.85 -2.99
N ALA A 285 -17.14 4.57 -2.19
CA ALA A 285 -18.07 5.60 -1.75
C ALA A 285 -17.39 6.65 -0.86
N HIS A 286 -16.45 6.24 0.00
CA HIS A 286 -15.65 7.14 0.82
C HIS A 286 -14.68 7.99 -0.01
N ALA A 287 -14.06 7.41 -1.05
CA ALA A 287 -13.18 8.15 -1.94
C ALA A 287 -13.90 9.35 -2.59
N GLU A 288 -15.16 9.17 -2.98
CA GLU A 288 -16.00 10.22 -3.58
C GLU A 288 -16.56 11.21 -2.55
N ASP A 289 -16.88 10.75 -1.33
CA ASP A 289 -17.57 11.54 -0.32
C ASP A 289 -17.00 11.26 1.09
N PRO A 290 -16.32 12.23 1.73
CA PRO A 290 -15.75 12.05 3.06
C PRO A 290 -16.80 11.77 4.15
N HIS A 291 -18.09 12.04 3.91
CA HIS A 291 -19.16 11.72 4.85
C HIS A 291 -19.58 10.25 4.82
N LYS A 292 -19.24 9.50 3.75
CA LYS A 292 -19.46 8.07 3.67
C LYS A 292 -18.24 7.36 4.26
N ARG A 293 -18.37 6.78 5.45
CA ARG A 293 -17.26 6.10 6.11
C ARG A 293 -16.98 4.74 5.49
N ALA A 294 -15.70 4.38 5.43
CA ALA A 294 -15.24 3.05 5.06
C ALA A 294 -14.57 2.38 6.27
N PRO A 295 -14.80 1.08 6.52
CA PRO A 295 -14.15 0.37 7.62
C PRO A 295 -12.62 0.43 7.52
N SER A 296 -11.97 0.38 8.68
CA SER A 296 -10.51 0.27 8.80
C SER A 296 -10.20 -1.03 9.53
N GLN A 297 -9.33 -1.87 8.96
CA GLN A 297 -9.00 -3.19 9.47
C GLN A 297 -7.50 -3.45 9.40
N VAL A 298 -6.95 -4.14 10.40
CA VAL A 298 -5.54 -4.51 10.44
C VAL A 298 -5.40 -5.97 10.86
N PHE A 299 -4.66 -6.74 10.07
CA PHE A 299 -4.22 -8.09 10.42
C PHE A 299 -2.75 -8.10 10.82
N ARG A 300 -2.43 -8.89 11.84
CA ARG A 300 -1.07 -9.37 12.11
C ARG A 300 -0.93 -10.78 11.56
N ILE A 301 0.10 -11.00 10.74
CA ILE A 301 0.33 -12.26 10.04
C ILE A 301 1.68 -12.84 10.44
N ASP A 302 1.70 -14.13 10.75
CA ASP A 302 2.92 -14.93 10.81
C ASP A 302 3.27 -15.45 9.42
N PRO A 303 4.30 -14.92 8.74
CA PRO A 303 4.62 -15.32 7.38
C PRO A 303 5.20 -16.73 7.26
N GLN A 304 5.66 -17.36 8.36
CA GLN A 304 6.16 -18.73 8.34
C GLN A 304 5.04 -19.74 8.59
N GLY A 305 4.18 -19.46 9.57
CA GLY A 305 3.06 -20.34 9.93
C GLY A 305 1.77 -20.09 9.15
N GLY A 306 1.66 -18.95 8.46
CA GLY A 306 0.43 -18.51 7.79
C GLY A 306 -0.70 -18.11 8.75
N ARG A 307 -0.41 -17.95 10.05
CA ARG A 307 -1.42 -17.56 11.05
C ARG A 307 -1.81 -16.10 10.84
N VAL A 308 -3.09 -15.84 10.67
CA VAL A 308 -3.67 -14.51 10.51
C VAL A 308 -4.49 -14.18 11.75
N GLU A 309 -4.26 -13.00 12.32
CA GLU A 309 -4.94 -12.50 13.52
C GLU A 309 -5.47 -11.09 13.25
N GLU A 310 -6.76 -10.88 13.42
CA GLU A 310 -7.36 -9.55 13.33
C GLU A 310 -7.07 -8.79 14.62
N VAL A 311 -6.35 -7.67 14.50
CA VAL A 311 -5.92 -6.89 15.66
C VAL A 311 -6.81 -5.67 15.87
N TYR A 312 -7.22 -5.03 14.77
CA TYR A 312 -8.01 -3.82 14.78
C TYR A 312 -9.11 -3.92 13.72
N LEU A 313 -10.33 -3.55 14.09
CA LEU A 313 -11.43 -3.30 13.18
C LEU A 313 -12.26 -2.12 13.69
N SER A 314 -12.58 -1.18 12.80
CA SER A 314 -13.54 -0.11 13.06
C SER A 314 -14.51 0.08 11.91
N ALA A 315 -15.62 0.76 12.18
CA ALA A 315 -16.60 1.16 11.16
C ALA A 315 -16.20 2.45 10.40
N GLY A 316 -14.91 2.82 10.43
CA GLY A 316 -14.39 4.06 9.84
C GLY A 316 -14.34 5.25 10.81
N ASP A 317 -14.36 4.98 12.12
CA ASP A 317 -14.26 5.95 13.21
C ASP A 317 -13.29 5.37 14.26
N PRO A 318 -12.21 6.06 14.66
CA PRO A 318 -11.86 7.45 14.31
C PRO A 318 -11.14 7.64 12.97
N LEU A 319 -10.81 6.59 12.23
CA LEU A 319 -10.13 6.68 10.94
C LEU A 319 -10.84 5.80 9.90
N SER A 320 -11.19 6.35 8.74
CA SER A 320 -11.78 5.64 7.61
C SER A 320 -10.71 5.16 6.62
N ALA A 321 -10.94 3.97 6.05
CA ALA A 321 -10.08 3.41 4.99
C ALA A 321 -8.58 3.40 5.35
N ALA A 322 -8.23 2.82 6.51
CA ALA A 322 -6.83 2.62 6.86
C ALA A 322 -6.11 1.80 5.77
N SER A 323 -4.95 2.28 5.35
CA SER A 323 -4.15 1.73 4.24
C SER A 323 -2.80 1.20 4.67
N THR A 324 -2.27 1.67 5.81
CA THR A 324 -1.02 1.16 6.41
C THR A 324 -1.14 1.04 7.92
N ALA A 325 -0.41 0.07 8.49
CA ALA A 325 -0.25 -0.11 9.93
C ALA A 325 1.22 -0.43 10.28
N ALA A 326 2.02 0.59 10.59
CA ALA A 326 3.42 0.41 10.97
C ALA A 326 3.55 0.21 12.48
N VAL A 327 4.39 -0.73 12.93
CA VAL A 327 4.51 -1.09 14.35
C VAL A 327 5.96 -1.04 14.84
N LEU A 328 6.15 -0.42 16.02
CA LEU A 328 7.39 -0.42 16.78
C LEU A 328 7.09 -0.69 18.26
N GLY A 329 7.50 -1.85 18.77
CA GLY A 329 7.14 -2.29 20.12
C GLY A 329 5.61 -2.33 20.29
N GLN A 330 5.08 -1.57 21.26
CA GLN A 330 3.63 -1.45 21.48
C GLN A 330 2.98 -0.29 20.71
N THR A 331 3.74 0.51 19.98
CA THR A 331 3.17 1.64 19.22
C THR A 331 2.84 1.21 17.80
N MET A 332 1.59 1.40 17.39
CA MET A 332 1.10 1.19 16.02
C MET A 332 0.65 2.52 15.42
N VAL A 333 1.16 2.89 14.25
CA VAL A 333 0.74 4.09 13.51
C VAL A 333 -0.13 3.65 12.33
N LEU A 334 -1.38 4.13 12.30
CA LEU A 334 -2.33 3.86 11.22
C LEU A 334 -2.41 5.06 10.27
N GLY A 335 -2.05 4.82 9.02
CA GLY A 335 -2.27 5.73 7.89
C GLY A 335 -3.61 5.45 7.20
N SER A 336 -4.10 6.41 6.41
CA SER A 336 -5.29 6.24 5.57
C SER A 336 -5.15 6.94 4.23
N ILE A 337 -5.94 6.48 3.26
CA ILE A 337 -5.89 7.00 1.89
C ILE A 337 -6.32 8.48 1.82
N PHE A 338 -7.24 8.92 2.70
CA PHE A 338 -7.90 10.21 2.52
C PHE A 338 -8.15 11.06 3.77
N ASP A 339 -8.15 10.48 4.98
CA ASP A 339 -8.54 11.24 6.17
C ASP A 339 -7.46 12.28 6.56
N PRO A 340 -7.84 13.39 7.21
CA PRO A 340 -6.96 14.51 7.55
C PRO A 340 -6.08 14.30 8.80
N HIS A 341 -5.87 13.03 9.19
CA HIS A 341 -5.15 12.64 10.38
C HIS A 341 -4.63 11.20 10.26
N VAL A 342 -3.69 10.85 11.14
CA VAL A 342 -3.30 9.46 11.41
C VAL A 342 -3.77 9.05 12.80
N LEU A 343 -3.78 7.75 13.09
CA LEU A 343 -3.92 7.26 14.46
C LEU A 343 -2.58 6.78 14.99
N VAL A 344 -2.27 7.14 16.23
CA VAL A 344 -1.19 6.50 16.99
C VAL A 344 -1.83 5.69 18.09
N CYS A 345 -1.65 4.38 18.05
CA CYS A 345 -2.28 3.44 18.92
C CYS A 345 -1.26 2.74 19.81
N GLN A 346 -1.65 2.46 21.06
CA GLN A 346 -0.94 1.58 21.97
C GLN A 346 -1.60 0.21 21.91
N LEU A 347 -0.83 -0.79 21.48
CA LEU A 347 -1.16 -2.22 21.52
C LEU A 347 -1.20 -2.70 22.99
N PRO A 348 -1.99 -3.75 23.29
CA PRO A 348 -2.18 -4.24 24.66
C PRO A 348 -0.92 -4.81 25.31
#